data_AF-A0AAD1XU30-F1
#
_entry.id   AF-A0AAD1XU30-F1
#
_cell.length_a   1.000
_cell.length_b   1.000
_cell.length_c   1.000
_cell.angle_alpha   90.00
_cell.angle_beta   90.00
_cell.angle_gamma   90.00
#
_symmetry.space_group_name_H-M   'P 1'
#
loop_
_entity.id
_entity.type
_entity.pdbx_description
1 polymer ?
#
loop_
_entity_poly.entity_id
_entity_poly.type
_entity_poly.pdbx_seq_one_letter_code
_entity_poly.pdbx_strand_id
1 'polypeptide(L)'
;MPSRRSLRSGKRKAAAGTSSTLQTRSSRARKVKAKTTSVKKTAIKAKAAAKTIRAAKKATKRTVATRKASNKVAKKTTRKASSKKKKSASSSGVPASMRGYTPAEFKIYKAAEKKYGGMTNEKLKEYLKVNLQSRSGDKAKLILKCSDGEALGGMPRCPTCGLGFIRFNQKTGEYKCPGAMDDDEFVNCSAKFRKSEITREKWVSP
;
A
#
# COMPACT_ATOMS: atom_id res chain seq x y z
N MET A 1 7.80 63.03 -4.02
CA MET A 1 9.07 63.01 -3.25
C MET A 1 9.35 61.56 -2.81
N PRO A 2 10.25 60.84 -3.49
CA PRO A 2 10.50 59.42 -3.27
C PRO A 2 11.52 59.20 -2.14
N SER A 3 11.10 58.60 -1.02
CA SER A 3 12.01 58.23 0.06
C SER A 3 12.51 56.80 -0.13
N ARG A 4 13.75 56.72 -0.63
CA ARG A 4 14.56 55.51 -0.80
C ARG A 4 14.95 54.98 0.58
N ARG A 5 14.67 53.70 0.88
CA ARG A 5 15.28 53.03 2.05
C ARG A 5 15.92 51.69 1.68
N SER A 6 17.20 51.83 1.37
CA SER A 6 18.35 50.96 1.63
C SER A 6 18.10 49.45 1.86
N LEU A 7 18.60 48.71 0.87
CA LEU A 7 19.00 47.31 0.94
C LEU A 7 19.92 47.06 2.16
N ARG A 8 19.62 46.03 2.97
CA ARG A 8 20.56 45.45 3.93
C ARG A 8 20.96 44.06 3.44
N SER A 9 22.16 44.00 2.88
CA SER A 9 22.89 42.82 2.45
C SER A 9 23.45 42.07 3.68
N GLY A 10 22.77 40.98 4.06
CA GLY A 10 23.21 40.07 5.11
C GLY A 10 24.22 39.03 4.59
N LYS A 11 25.50 39.39 4.63
CA LYS A 11 26.67 38.53 4.37
C LYS A 11 26.81 37.52 5.52
N ARG A 12 26.48 36.25 5.32
CA ARG A 12 26.79 35.16 6.28
C ARG A 12 27.74 34.15 5.67
N LYS A 13 28.79 33.90 6.47
CA LYS A 13 30.08 33.30 6.17
C LYS A 13 29.95 31.81 5.82
N ALA A 14 30.71 31.41 4.80
CA ALA A 14 31.08 30.03 4.55
C ALA A 14 32.01 29.55 5.68
N ALA A 15 31.68 28.42 6.30
CA ALA A 15 32.60 27.67 7.15
C ALA A 15 33.10 26.47 6.34
N ALA A 16 34.38 26.53 5.97
CA ALA A 16 35.13 25.42 5.43
C ALA A 16 35.42 24.43 6.56
N GLY A 17 34.83 23.23 6.47
CA GLY A 17 35.13 22.09 7.33
C GLY A 17 36.10 21.17 6.60
N THR A 18 37.33 21.16 7.09
CA THR A 18 38.50 20.39 6.68
C THR A 18 38.31 18.88 6.74
N SER A 19 38.71 18.24 5.64
CA SER A 19 39.50 17.01 5.51
C SER A 19 39.79 16.18 6.77
N SER A 20 39.29 14.94 6.81
CA SER A 20 40.01 13.85 7.47
C SER A 20 39.97 12.59 6.59
N THR A 21 41.04 12.47 5.81
CA THR A 21 41.52 11.25 5.16
C THR A 21 41.77 10.17 6.20
N LEU A 22 41.15 9.00 6.05
CA LEU A 22 41.66 7.73 6.56
C LEU A 22 41.40 6.65 5.52
N GLN A 23 42.36 6.52 4.63
CA GLN A 23 42.61 5.30 3.88
C GLN A 23 43.15 4.27 4.88
N THR A 24 42.62 3.04 4.88
CA THR A 24 43.46 1.84 4.81
C THR A 24 42.63 0.58 4.56
N ARG A 25 42.89 -0.05 3.41
CA ARG A 25 43.22 -1.48 3.23
C ARG A 25 42.25 -2.51 3.82
N SER A 26 41.63 -3.31 2.95
CA SER A 26 42.07 -4.71 2.78
C SER A 26 41.21 -5.46 1.76
N SER A 27 41.81 -5.70 0.61
CA SER A 27 41.48 -6.71 -0.36
C SER A 27 41.44 -8.10 0.27
N ARG A 28 40.27 -8.78 0.19
CA ARG A 28 40.23 -10.25 0.20
C ARG A 28 39.36 -10.77 -0.94
N ALA A 29 40.01 -10.85 -2.10
CA ALA A 29 39.63 -11.77 -3.16
C ALA A 29 39.77 -13.21 -2.63
N ARG A 30 38.66 -13.90 -2.38
CA ARG A 30 38.64 -15.37 -2.33
C ARG A 30 38.08 -15.90 -3.63
N LYS A 31 39.00 -16.02 -4.58
CA LYS A 31 38.91 -16.88 -5.77
C LYS A 31 39.12 -18.32 -5.27
N VAL A 32 38.04 -19.06 -5.06
CA VAL A 32 38.13 -20.52 -4.86
C VAL A 32 37.61 -21.20 -6.11
N LYS A 33 38.47 -22.08 -6.62
CA LYS A 33 38.46 -22.70 -7.93
C LYS A 33 37.28 -23.65 -8.10
N ALA A 34 36.75 -23.68 -9.32
CA ALA A 34 35.96 -24.78 -9.84
C ALA A 34 36.72 -26.11 -9.71
N LYS A 35 36.00 -27.17 -9.32
CA LYS A 35 36.32 -28.56 -9.65
C LYS A 35 35.04 -29.28 -10.06
N THR A 36 34.89 -29.38 -11.37
CA THR A 36 34.11 -30.37 -12.12
C THR A 36 34.64 -31.78 -11.86
N THR A 37 33.72 -32.76 -11.71
CA THR A 37 33.73 -34.18 -12.15
C THR A 37 32.62 -34.89 -11.35
N SER A 38 31.40 -35.06 -11.87
CA SER A 38 30.92 -36.23 -12.62
C SER A 38 31.43 -37.58 -12.08
N VAL A 39 30.50 -38.50 -11.75
CA VAL A 39 30.45 -39.91 -12.22
C VAL A 39 29.41 -40.75 -11.43
N LYS A 40 28.57 -41.45 -12.22
CA LYS A 40 27.77 -42.68 -12.02
C LYS A 40 26.70 -42.72 -10.91
N LYS A 41 25.40 -42.89 -11.22
CA LYS A 41 24.70 -43.92 -12.01
C LYS A 41 24.73 -45.31 -11.35
N THR A 42 23.71 -45.61 -10.56
CA THR A 42 23.13 -46.95 -10.44
C THR A 42 21.61 -46.83 -10.45
N ALA A 43 21.06 -47.16 -11.61
CA ALA A 43 19.66 -47.49 -11.79
C ALA A 43 19.46 -48.95 -11.38
N ILE A 44 18.44 -49.24 -10.59
CA ILE A 44 17.80 -50.57 -10.54
C ILE A 44 16.29 -50.35 -10.72
N LYS A 45 15.84 -50.66 -11.95
CA LYS A 45 14.49 -51.08 -12.37
C LYS A 45 13.99 -52.22 -11.46
N ALA A 46 12.71 -52.55 -11.26
CA ALA A 46 11.41 -52.18 -11.82
C ALA A 46 10.33 -53.03 -11.10
N LYS A 47 9.07 -52.79 -11.50
CA LYS A 47 7.84 -53.62 -11.34
C LYS A 47 7.03 -53.30 -10.08
N ALA A 48 5.93 -52.54 -10.14
CA ALA A 48 4.65 -52.79 -10.82
C ALA A 48 3.96 -54.07 -10.32
N ALA A 49 2.99 -53.89 -9.41
CA ALA A 49 1.80 -54.73 -9.31
C ALA A 49 0.69 -53.94 -8.61
N ALA A 50 -0.45 -53.86 -9.29
CA ALA A 50 -1.68 -53.24 -8.83
C ALA A 50 -2.47 -54.18 -7.90
N LYS A 51 -3.56 -53.62 -7.34
CA LYS A 51 -4.85 -54.26 -7.01
C LYS A 51 -5.09 -54.72 -5.56
N THR A 52 -6.00 -53.98 -4.90
CA THR A 52 -7.14 -54.42 -4.04
C THR A 52 -6.81 -55.21 -2.76
N ILE A 53 -7.39 -54.95 -1.57
CA ILE A 53 -8.79 -55.10 -1.12
C ILE A 53 -8.88 -54.32 0.24
N ARG A 54 -9.69 -53.26 0.38
CA ARG A 54 -11.11 -53.23 0.83
C ARG A 54 -11.35 -53.55 2.33
N ALA A 55 -11.72 -52.49 3.05
CA ALA A 55 -12.83 -52.38 4.02
C ALA A 55 -12.85 -53.22 5.31
N ALA A 56 -12.93 -52.51 6.46
CA ALA A 56 -14.11 -52.47 7.36
C ALA A 56 -13.81 -51.49 8.52
N LYS A 57 -14.51 -50.34 8.63
CA LYS A 57 -15.81 -50.13 9.33
C LYS A 57 -15.67 -50.26 10.86
N LYS A 58 -16.05 -49.28 11.70
CA LYS A 58 -17.43 -48.81 11.99
C LYS A 58 -17.35 -47.52 12.86
N ALA A 59 -18.06 -46.44 12.53
CA ALA A 59 -19.43 -46.09 12.97
C ALA A 59 -19.46 -45.37 14.34
N THR A 60 -19.89 -44.11 14.41
CA THR A 60 -21.30 -43.68 14.57
C THR A 60 -21.43 -42.27 13.95
N LYS A 61 -22.30 -41.94 12.99
CA LYS A 61 -23.77 -42.05 12.84
C LYS A 61 -24.54 -41.35 13.97
N ARG A 62 -24.90 -40.08 13.77
CA ARG A 62 -26.25 -39.58 14.05
C ARG A 62 -26.67 -38.47 13.10
N THR A 63 -27.84 -38.74 12.54
CA THR A 63 -28.65 -38.08 11.52
C THR A 63 -29.61 -37.06 12.16
N VAL A 64 -30.40 -36.42 11.28
CA VAL A 64 -31.68 -35.69 11.52
C VAL A 64 -31.47 -34.19 11.77
N ALA A 65 -32.10 -33.21 11.10
CA ALA A 65 -33.23 -33.15 10.18
C ALA A 65 -33.22 -31.79 9.44
N THR A 66 -33.47 -31.85 8.13
CA THR A 66 -34.53 -31.10 7.42
C THR A 66 -35.14 -29.86 8.09
N ARG A 67 -35.05 -28.71 7.42
CA ARG A 67 -36.15 -27.73 7.32
C ARG A 67 -36.01 -26.82 6.09
N LYS A 68 -36.66 -27.24 5.01
CA LYS A 68 -37.24 -26.40 3.95
C LYS A 68 -38.56 -25.83 4.48
N ALA A 69 -38.80 -24.53 4.32
CA ALA A 69 -40.11 -23.86 4.19
C ALA A 69 -39.90 -22.36 4.50
N SER A 70 -39.80 -21.50 3.49
CA SER A 70 -40.92 -20.69 3.00
C SER A 70 -41.52 -19.76 4.07
N ASN A 71 -41.16 -18.48 4.04
CA ASN A 71 -42.09 -17.44 4.45
C ASN A 71 -42.16 -16.35 3.37
N LYS A 72 -43.19 -16.48 2.55
CA LYS A 72 -43.74 -15.53 1.59
C LYS A 72 -45.07 -15.06 2.21
N VAL A 73 -45.51 -13.85 1.83
CA VAL A 73 -46.81 -13.18 2.12
C VAL A 73 -46.67 -12.16 3.27
N ALA A 74 -46.43 -10.85 3.03
CA ALA A 74 -47.14 -9.81 2.27
C ALA A 74 -48.11 -8.97 3.13
N LYS A 75 -47.84 -7.66 3.26
CA LYS A 75 -48.80 -6.52 3.19
C LYS A 75 -48.01 -5.21 3.38
N LYS A 76 -47.76 -4.40 2.34
CA LYS A 76 -48.61 -3.36 1.72
C LYS A 76 -49.06 -2.27 2.70
N THR A 77 -48.48 -1.08 2.58
CA THR A 77 -49.11 0.27 2.61
C THR A 77 -48.02 1.33 2.41
N THR A 78 -47.88 1.85 1.19
CA THR A 78 -48.21 3.24 0.85
C THR A 78 -47.59 4.30 1.76
N ARG A 79 -46.47 4.87 1.34
CA ARG A 79 -46.33 6.34 1.28
C ARG A 79 -45.24 6.76 0.31
N LYS A 80 -45.72 7.10 -0.88
CA LYS A 80 -45.06 7.86 -1.93
C LYS A 80 -44.80 9.27 -1.41
N ALA A 81 -43.68 9.47 -0.71
CA ALA A 81 -43.12 10.79 -0.46
C ALA A 81 -42.00 11.00 -1.47
N SER A 82 -42.40 11.49 -2.63
CA SER A 82 -41.54 12.14 -3.61
C SER A 82 -40.88 13.36 -2.97
N SER A 83 -39.84 13.12 -2.17
CA SER A 83 -38.90 14.17 -1.80
C SER A 83 -38.08 14.49 -3.04
N LYS A 84 -38.51 15.57 -3.68
CA LYS A 84 -37.84 16.33 -4.72
C LYS A 84 -36.48 16.76 -4.15
N LYS A 85 -35.50 15.83 -4.11
CA LYS A 85 -34.14 16.13 -3.68
C LYS A 85 -33.53 16.97 -4.77
N LYS A 86 -33.50 18.28 -4.50
CA LYS A 86 -32.76 19.32 -5.23
C LYS A 86 -31.51 18.69 -5.84
N LYS A 87 -31.47 18.64 -7.17
CA LYS A 87 -30.22 18.56 -7.93
C LYS A 87 -29.47 19.84 -7.63
N SER A 88 -28.79 19.90 -6.48
CA SER A 88 -27.72 20.86 -6.31
C SER A 88 -26.63 20.41 -7.26
N ALA A 89 -26.38 21.24 -8.26
CA ALA A 89 -25.27 21.12 -9.17
C ALA A 89 -23.98 20.98 -8.34
N SER A 90 -23.47 19.75 -8.20
CA SER A 90 -22.10 19.50 -7.77
C SER A 90 -21.28 19.41 -9.05
N SER A 91 -20.95 20.58 -9.59
CA SER A 91 -20.16 20.79 -10.81
C SER A 91 -18.68 20.45 -10.66
N SER A 92 -18.26 19.85 -9.55
CA SER A 92 -16.93 19.29 -9.41
C SER A 92 -16.95 17.85 -9.92
N GLY A 93 -16.46 17.63 -11.15
CA GLY A 93 -16.39 16.36 -11.88
C GLY A 93 -15.54 15.24 -11.24
N VAL A 94 -15.60 15.09 -9.92
CA VAL A 94 -14.97 14.06 -9.11
C VAL A 94 -16.05 13.05 -8.73
N PRO A 95 -15.85 11.73 -8.96
CA PRO A 95 -16.84 10.72 -8.61
C PRO A 95 -17.11 10.70 -7.10
N ALA A 96 -18.33 10.37 -6.69
CA ALA A 96 -18.73 10.31 -5.28
C ALA A 96 -17.86 9.37 -4.42
N SER A 97 -17.11 8.45 -5.04
CA SER A 97 -16.15 7.55 -4.40
C SER A 97 -14.83 8.22 -3.99
N MET A 98 -14.52 9.41 -4.50
CA MET A 98 -13.24 10.12 -4.35
C MET A 98 -13.42 11.49 -3.69
N ARG A 99 -14.33 11.61 -2.71
CA ARG A 99 -14.59 12.87 -1.99
C ARG A 99 -13.35 13.45 -1.28
N GLY A 100 -12.34 12.62 -1.00
CA GLY A 100 -11.09 13.07 -0.38
C GLY A 100 -10.14 13.85 -1.29
N TYR A 101 -10.40 13.91 -2.60
CA TYR A 101 -9.54 14.57 -3.59
C TYR A 101 -10.15 15.88 -4.07
N THR A 102 -9.29 16.86 -4.30
CA THR A 102 -9.65 18.03 -5.09
C THR A 102 -9.72 17.66 -6.58
N PRO A 103 -10.46 18.41 -7.42
CA PRO A 103 -10.53 18.14 -8.86
C PRO A 103 -9.17 18.18 -9.56
N ALA A 104 -8.23 18.97 -9.06
CA ALA A 104 -6.86 19.04 -9.57
C ALA A 104 -6.06 17.77 -9.22
N GLU A 105 -6.08 17.36 -7.94
CA GLU A 105 -5.42 16.13 -7.47
C GLU A 105 -5.96 14.90 -8.21
N PHE A 106 -7.26 14.84 -8.50
CA PHE A 106 -7.87 13.73 -9.23
C PHE A 106 -7.37 13.60 -10.68
N LYS A 107 -7.05 14.72 -11.36
CA LYS A 107 -6.45 14.69 -12.70
C LYS A 107 -5.04 14.11 -12.65
N ILE A 108 -4.24 14.50 -11.66
CA ILE A 108 -2.89 13.96 -11.43
C ILE A 108 -2.97 12.46 -11.15
N TYR A 109 -3.87 12.06 -10.26
CA TYR A 109 -4.10 10.65 -9.93
C TYR A 109 -4.41 9.79 -11.17
N LYS A 110 -5.32 10.24 -12.04
CA LYS A 110 -5.66 9.53 -13.29
C LYS A 110 -4.50 9.45 -14.28
N ALA A 111 -3.68 10.49 -14.37
CA ALA A 111 -2.48 10.49 -15.21
C ALA A 111 -1.44 9.51 -14.67
N ALA A 112 -1.22 9.51 -13.35
CA ALA A 112 -0.32 8.61 -12.65
C ALA A 112 -0.75 7.14 -12.78
N GLU A 113 -2.05 6.86 -12.69
CA GLU A 113 -2.58 5.49 -12.84
C GLU A 113 -2.23 4.89 -14.21
N LYS A 114 -2.31 5.69 -15.28
CA LYS A 114 -1.89 5.26 -16.63
C LYS A 114 -0.37 5.05 -16.71
N LYS A 115 0.41 5.96 -16.13
CA LYS A 115 1.89 5.90 -16.10
C LYS A 115 2.39 4.65 -15.38
N TYR A 116 1.84 4.35 -14.20
CA TYR A 116 2.24 3.19 -13.39
C TYR A 116 1.62 1.87 -13.89
N GLY A 117 0.48 1.91 -14.60
CA GLY A 117 -0.13 0.73 -15.21
C GLY A 117 0.81 -0.02 -16.18
N GLY A 118 1.61 0.73 -16.93
CA GLY A 118 2.60 0.19 -17.88
C GLY A 118 3.89 -0.34 -17.24
N MET A 119 4.13 -0.08 -15.95
CA MET A 119 5.37 -0.49 -15.28
C MET A 119 5.31 -1.93 -14.75
N THR A 120 6.49 -2.51 -14.53
CA THR A 120 6.64 -3.82 -13.86
C THR A 120 6.51 -3.66 -12.34
N ASN A 121 6.17 -4.77 -11.66
CA ASN A 121 6.00 -4.76 -10.20
C ASN A 121 7.28 -4.37 -9.45
N GLU A 122 8.45 -4.68 -10.00
CA GLU A 122 9.75 -4.36 -9.42
C GLU A 122 9.97 -2.85 -9.38
N LYS A 123 9.76 -2.16 -10.51
CA LYS A 123 9.82 -0.70 -10.59
C LYS A 123 8.83 -0.05 -9.63
N LEU A 124 7.59 -0.52 -9.57
CA LEU A 124 6.60 0.03 -8.62
C LEU A 124 7.07 -0.09 -7.16
N LYS A 125 7.73 -1.19 -6.80
CA LYS A 125 8.30 -1.39 -5.47
C LYS A 125 9.50 -0.49 -5.20
N GLU A 126 10.29 -0.12 -6.20
CA GLU A 126 11.39 0.85 -6.08
C GLU A 126 10.86 2.25 -5.80
N TYR A 127 9.86 2.71 -6.55
CA TYR A 127 9.17 3.97 -6.28
C TYR A 127 8.63 4.03 -4.84
N LEU A 128 7.97 2.96 -4.39
CA LEU A 128 7.47 2.87 -3.02
C LEU A 128 8.59 2.81 -1.98
N LYS A 129 9.76 2.23 -2.31
CA LYS A 129 10.92 2.15 -1.40
C LYS A 129 11.51 3.52 -1.12
N VAL A 130 11.70 4.35 -2.16
CA VAL A 130 12.25 5.70 -2.02
C VAL A 130 11.33 6.58 -1.18
N ASN A 131 10.01 6.42 -1.32
CA ASN A 131 9.00 7.18 -0.57
C ASN A 131 8.62 6.51 0.77
N LEU A 132 9.42 5.57 1.25
CA LEU A 132 9.25 4.85 2.51
C LEU A 132 7.84 4.22 2.69
N GLN A 133 7.19 3.82 1.61
CA GLN A 133 5.85 3.22 1.63
C GLN A 133 5.87 1.69 1.68
N SER A 134 4.75 1.11 2.12
CA SER A 134 4.55 -0.35 2.08
C SER A 134 4.54 -0.89 0.65
N ARG A 135 5.50 -1.79 0.36
CA ARG A 135 5.70 -2.47 -0.93
C ARG A 135 4.88 -3.76 -1.09
N SER A 136 3.99 -4.05 -0.15
CA SER A 136 3.18 -5.27 -0.12
C SER A 136 1.87 -5.11 -0.89
N GLY A 137 1.41 -6.20 -1.49
CA GLY A 137 0.13 -6.30 -2.22
C GLY A 137 0.28 -6.61 -3.70
N ASP A 138 -0.88 -6.71 -4.36
CA ASP A 138 -1.00 -7.00 -5.79
C ASP A 138 -0.59 -5.80 -6.65
N LYS A 139 -0.30 -6.02 -7.94
CA LYS A 139 0.06 -4.95 -8.89
C LYS A 139 -0.93 -3.78 -8.85
N ALA A 140 -2.23 -4.07 -8.86
CA ALA A 140 -3.28 -3.05 -8.77
C ALA A 140 -3.14 -2.20 -7.50
N LYS A 141 -2.89 -2.81 -6.33
CA LYS A 141 -2.70 -2.09 -5.07
C LYS A 141 -1.43 -1.24 -5.08
N LEU A 142 -0.35 -1.73 -5.71
CA LEU A 142 0.89 -0.96 -5.86
C LEU A 142 0.69 0.27 -6.76
N ILE A 143 -0.02 0.12 -7.87
CA ILE A 143 -0.38 1.24 -8.76
C ILE A 143 -1.20 2.28 -7.99
N LEU A 144 -2.26 1.86 -7.28
CA LEU A 144 -3.09 2.77 -6.47
C LEU A 144 -2.24 3.57 -5.46
N LYS A 145 -1.32 2.91 -4.77
CA LYS A 145 -0.41 3.56 -3.82
C LYS A 145 0.52 4.57 -4.49
N CYS A 146 1.12 4.24 -5.63
CA CYS A 146 1.98 5.15 -6.37
C CYS A 146 1.20 6.35 -6.92
N SER A 147 0.01 6.12 -7.47
CA SER A 147 -0.87 7.19 -7.97
C SER A 147 -1.35 8.12 -6.86
N ASP A 148 -1.70 7.57 -5.69
CA ASP A 148 -2.04 8.35 -4.50
C ASP A 148 -0.85 9.17 -4.01
N GLY A 149 0.33 8.57 -4.03
CA GLY A 149 1.59 9.22 -3.70
C GLY A 149 1.91 10.39 -4.63
N GLU A 150 1.76 10.23 -5.94
CA GLU A 150 2.05 11.30 -6.91
C GLU A 150 1.00 12.42 -6.85
N ALA A 151 -0.25 12.11 -6.52
CA ALA A 151 -1.33 13.11 -6.41
C ALA A 151 -1.29 13.92 -5.12
N LEU A 152 -0.98 13.29 -3.98
CA LEU A 152 -1.07 13.90 -2.64
C LEU A 152 0.27 14.06 -1.94
N GLY A 153 1.32 13.39 -2.41
CA GLY A 153 2.61 13.27 -1.73
C GLY A 153 2.78 11.95 -0.96
N GLY A 154 4.02 11.70 -0.53
CA GLY A 154 4.42 10.55 0.28
C GLY A 154 3.69 10.52 1.62
N MET A 155 3.27 9.33 2.06
CA MET A 155 2.54 9.16 3.32
C MET A 155 3.54 9.15 4.49
N PRO A 156 3.42 10.06 5.46
CA PRO A 156 4.29 10.05 6.63
C PRO A 156 3.97 8.87 7.56
N ARG A 157 4.86 8.66 8.52
CA ARG A 157 4.59 7.79 9.68
C ARG A 157 3.48 8.39 10.54
N CYS A 158 2.80 7.54 11.30
CA CYS A 158 1.80 7.98 12.26
C CYS A 158 2.43 8.90 13.31
N PRO A 159 1.95 10.13 13.52
CA PRO A 159 2.50 11.02 14.54
C PRO A 159 2.20 10.55 15.97
N THR A 160 1.18 9.70 16.16
CA THR A 160 0.81 9.17 17.48
C THR A 160 1.64 7.96 17.89
N CYS A 161 1.86 6.99 16.99
CA CYS A 161 2.60 5.77 17.32
C CYS A 161 4.01 5.69 16.73
N GLY A 162 4.40 6.57 15.80
CA GLY A 162 5.72 6.59 15.14
C GLY A 162 6.00 5.42 14.18
N LEU A 163 5.37 4.27 14.40
CA LEU A 163 5.68 3.01 13.73
C LEU A 163 4.75 2.76 12.53
N GLY A 164 3.45 3.00 12.73
CA GLY A 164 2.39 2.66 11.78
C GLY A 164 2.35 3.52 10.53
N PHE A 165 1.97 2.89 9.41
CA PHE A 165 1.63 3.60 8.18
C PHE A 165 0.17 4.00 8.16
N ILE A 166 -0.07 5.29 7.95
CA ILE A 166 -1.41 5.86 7.88
C ILE A 166 -2.09 5.40 6.58
N ARG A 167 -3.34 4.92 6.66
CA ARG A 167 -4.15 4.58 5.50
C ARG A 167 -5.13 5.70 5.19
N PHE A 168 -5.15 6.14 3.94
CA PHE A 168 -6.09 7.15 3.48
C PHE A 168 -7.37 6.52 2.94
N ASN A 169 -8.52 6.97 3.44
CA ASN A 169 -9.82 6.55 2.94
C ASN A 169 -10.31 7.52 1.87
N GLN A 170 -10.20 7.13 0.61
CA GLN A 170 -10.58 7.96 -0.55
C GLN A 170 -12.04 8.46 -0.51
N LYS A 171 -12.94 7.68 0.11
CA LYS A 171 -14.37 8.00 0.25
C LYS A 171 -14.67 9.07 1.30
N THR A 172 -13.97 9.07 2.42
CA THR A 172 -14.23 9.99 3.54
C THR A 172 -13.23 11.14 3.58
N GLY A 173 -12.06 10.98 2.95
CA GLY A 173 -10.95 11.92 3.08
C GLY A 173 -10.24 11.83 4.43
N GLU A 174 -10.55 10.82 5.24
CA GLU A 174 -9.96 10.63 6.57
C GLU A 174 -8.78 9.66 6.53
N TYR A 175 -7.84 9.92 7.41
CA TYR A 175 -6.65 9.11 7.61
C TYR A 175 -6.83 8.23 8.85
N LYS A 176 -6.50 6.94 8.76
CA LYS A 176 -6.58 6.01 9.88
C LYS A 176 -5.28 5.23 10.03
N CYS A 177 -4.73 5.22 11.23
CA CYS A 177 -3.61 4.34 11.57
C CYS A 177 -4.14 2.97 12.01
N PRO A 178 -3.75 1.86 11.36
CA PRO A 178 -4.13 0.52 11.79
C PRO A 178 -3.25 -0.03 12.94
N GLY A 179 -2.18 0.67 13.33
CA GLY A 179 -1.13 0.13 14.21
C GLY A 179 0.03 -0.46 13.42
N ALA A 180 1.05 -0.91 14.15
CA ALA A 180 2.22 -1.61 13.63
C ALA A 180 2.71 -2.63 14.67
N MET A 181 3.50 -3.59 14.20
CA MET A 181 4.26 -4.49 15.09
C MET A 181 5.46 -3.71 15.62
N ASP A 182 5.63 -3.69 16.93
CA ASP A 182 6.82 -3.19 17.62
C ASP A 182 7.52 -4.39 18.24
N ASP A 183 8.65 -4.79 17.66
CA ASP A 183 9.39 -6.02 17.96
C ASP A 183 8.53 -7.29 17.92
N ASP A 184 7.96 -7.69 19.07
CA ASP A 184 7.14 -8.90 19.24
C ASP A 184 5.67 -8.60 19.65
N GLU A 185 5.32 -7.32 19.83
CA GLU A 185 3.97 -6.90 20.25
C GLU A 185 3.26 -6.07 19.17
N PHE A 186 1.97 -6.34 18.96
CA PHE A 186 1.16 -5.54 18.05
C PHE A 186 0.56 -4.32 18.76
N VAL A 187 1.12 -3.14 18.49
CA VAL A 187 0.62 -1.88 19.05
C VAL A 187 -0.52 -1.34 18.19
N ASN A 188 -1.75 -1.47 18.69
CA ASN A 188 -2.95 -0.96 18.04
C ASN A 188 -3.15 0.54 18.32
N CYS A 189 -2.79 1.40 17.38
CA CYS A 189 -2.94 2.85 17.54
C CYS A 189 -4.39 3.33 17.30
N SER A 190 -5.05 2.82 16.27
CA SER A 190 -6.42 3.19 15.84
C SER A 190 -6.72 4.69 15.63
N ALA A 191 -5.71 5.56 15.74
CA ALA A 191 -5.84 7.02 15.61
C ALA A 191 -6.40 7.43 14.24
N LYS A 192 -7.21 8.49 14.25
CA LYS A 192 -7.80 9.10 13.06
C LYS A 192 -7.30 10.53 12.95
N PHE A 193 -6.95 10.94 11.74
CA PHE A 193 -6.44 12.28 11.47
C PHE A 193 -7.20 12.93 10.33
N ARG A 194 -7.28 14.25 10.39
CA ARG A 194 -7.81 15.08 9.30
C ARG A 194 -6.70 15.41 8.29
N LYS A 195 -7.08 15.77 7.06
CA LYS A 195 -6.13 16.15 6.00
C LYS A 195 -5.24 17.34 6.39
N SER A 196 -5.71 18.22 7.27
CA SER A 196 -4.97 19.38 7.77
C SER A 196 -3.88 19.04 8.80
N GLU A 197 -3.99 17.92 9.49
CA GLU A 197 -3.05 17.53 10.56
C GLU A 197 -1.84 16.76 10.02
N ILE A 198 -1.96 16.20 8.82
CA ILE A 198 -0.94 15.37 8.21
C ILE A 198 -0.18 16.19 7.16
N THR A 199 1.10 16.39 7.42
CA THR A 199 2.02 16.96 6.44
C THR A 199 2.60 15.83 5.60
N ARG A 200 2.28 15.81 4.30
CA ARG A 200 2.83 14.84 3.34
C ARG A 200 4.11 15.38 2.73
N GLU A 201 5.09 14.50 2.55
CA GLU A 201 6.33 14.83 1.86
C GLU A 201 6.13 14.84 0.35
N LYS A 202 6.99 15.55 -0.37
CA LYS A 202 6.94 15.57 -1.84
C LYS A 202 7.28 14.19 -2.38
N TRP A 203 6.47 13.69 -3.32
CA TRP A 203 6.72 12.41 -3.97
C TRP A 203 7.99 12.46 -4.82
N VAL A 204 8.93 11.56 -4.56
CA VAL A 204 10.21 11.47 -5.27
C VAL A 204 10.17 10.30 -6.23
N SER A 205 10.52 10.53 -7.50
CA SER A 205 10.80 9.45 -8.45
C SER A 205 12.23 8.93 -8.24
N PRO A 206 12.44 7.61 -8.16
CA PRO A 206 13.76 6.99 -8.13
C PRO A 206 14.56 7.29 -9.40
#